data_AF-M2U254-F1
#
_entry.id   AF-M2U254-F1
#
_cell.length_a   1.000
_cell.length_b   1.000
_cell.length_c   1.000
_cell.angle_alpha   90.00
_cell.angle_beta   90.00
_cell.angle_gamma   90.00
#
_symmetry.space_group_name_H-M   'P 1'
#
loop_
_entity.id
_entity.type
_entity.pdbx_description
1 polymer ?
#
loop_
_entity_poly.entity_id
_entity_poly.type
_entity_poly.pdbx_seq_one_letter_code
_entity_poly.pdbx_strand_id
1 'polypeptide(L)'
;MHFSTPFSLSLAALATTASAASCTIDGSAAAYHWEVRASGVYGIPGWCGGLWDNLNRWGGLCNPSYPYCNGQDGEMVWRFTTSVGCMRGHVESVWWEATKNEFGAITCVDAPEKREVLDAPEKKKREEFKA
;
A
#
# COMPACT_ATOMS: atom_id res chain seq x y z
N MET A 1 13.85 60.94 22.55
CA MET A 1 12.79 59.92 22.47
C MET A 1 13.30 58.81 21.56
N HIS A 2 13.61 57.64 22.09
CA HIS A 2 14.11 56.50 21.29
C HIS A 2 13.00 55.45 21.22
N PHE A 3 12.50 55.17 20.01
CA PHE A 3 11.51 54.12 19.76
C PHE A 3 12.24 52.83 19.41
N SER A 4 12.03 51.80 20.22
CA SER A 4 12.54 50.45 20.00
C SER A 4 11.49 49.67 19.21
N THR A 5 11.79 49.31 17.96
CA THR A 5 10.93 48.48 17.09
C THR A 5 11.14 46.99 17.37
N PRO A 6 10.08 46.22 17.72
CA PRO A 6 10.19 44.78 17.86
C PRO A 6 10.16 44.08 16.50
N PHE A 7 11.14 43.19 16.28
CA PHE A 7 11.23 42.30 15.12
C PHE A 7 10.25 41.13 15.31
N SER A 8 9.18 41.08 14.50
CA SER A 8 8.22 39.97 14.53
C SER A 8 8.80 38.74 13.83
N LEU A 9 9.03 37.66 14.58
CA LEU A 9 9.37 36.33 14.06
C LEU A 9 8.10 35.63 13.56
N SER A 10 7.92 35.57 12.24
CA SER A 10 6.86 34.77 11.62
C SER A 10 7.26 33.29 11.64
N LEU A 11 6.52 32.46 12.39
CA LEU A 11 6.66 31.01 12.40
C LEU A 11 5.96 30.44 11.15
N ALA A 12 6.72 30.02 10.13
CA ALA A 12 6.17 29.28 9.00
C ALA A 12 5.83 27.86 9.48
N ALA A 13 4.53 27.52 9.52
CA ALA A 13 4.10 26.15 9.79
C ALA A 13 4.45 25.26 8.59
N LEU A 14 5.38 24.32 8.76
CA LEU A 14 5.62 23.26 7.79
C LEU A 14 4.40 22.33 7.80
N ALA A 15 3.66 22.31 6.70
CA ALA A 15 2.62 21.31 6.48
C ALA A 15 3.30 19.95 6.27
N THR A 16 3.28 19.09 7.28
CA THR A 16 3.75 17.70 7.15
C THR A 16 2.79 16.98 6.20
N THR A 17 3.25 16.64 5.00
CA THR A 17 2.51 15.72 4.13
C THR A 17 2.45 14.38 4.82
N ALA A 18 1.26 13.97 5.25
CA ALA A 18 1.05 12.64 5.79
C ALA A 18 1.23 11.60 4.68
N SER A 19 2.21 10.72 4.83
CA SER A 19 2.36 9.51 4.03
C SER A 19 1.39 8.44 4.55
N ALA A 20 0.77 7.72 3.63
CA ALA A 20 -0.14 6.63 3.95
C ALA A 20 0.32 5.35 3.25
N ALA A 21 0.38 4.25 4.00
CA ALA A 21 0.63 2.91 3.49
C ALA A 21 -0.53 1.98 3.83
N SER A 22 -0.79 1.00 2.96
CA SER A 22 -1.84 -0.01 3.14
C SER A 22 -1.37 -1.35 2.62
N CYS A 23 -1.90 -2.44 3.18
CA CYS A 23 -1.63 -3.79 2.72
C CYS A 23 -2.93 -4.57 2.60
N THR A 24 -3.11 -5.22 1.46
CA THR A 24 -4.21 -6.15 1.22
C THR A 24 -3.68 -7.52 0.86
N ILE A 25 -4.46 -8.53 1.25
CA ILE A 25 -4.24 -9.92 0.89
C ILE A 25 -5.53 -10.50 0.29
N ASP A 26 -5.45 -11.11 -0.88
CA ASP A 26 -6.49 -11.95 -1.44
C ASP A 26 -5.91 -13.28 -1.89
N GLY A 27 -6.72 -14.31 -2.11
CA GLY A 27 -6.17 -15.60 -2.50
C GLY A 27 -7.11 -16.77 -2.30
N SER A 28 -6.53 -17.96 -2.47
CA SER A 28 -7.22 -19.25 -2.34
C SER A 28 -6.48 -20.13 -1.35
N ALA A 29 -6.98 -21.34 -1.11
CA ALA A 29 -6.31 -22.35 -0.29
C ALA A 29 -4.89 -22.71 -0.77
N ALA A 30 -4.50 -22.32 -2.00
CA ALA A 30 -3.22 -22.65 -2.59
C ALA A 30 -2.20 -21.49 -2.60
N ALA A 31 -2.65 -20.23 -2.58
CA ALA A 31 -1.77 -19.08 -2.74
C ALA A 31 -2.37 -17.79 -2.17
N TYR A 32 -1.48 -16.89 -1.75
CA TYR A 32 -1.82 -15.54 -1.35
C TYR A 32 -1.26 -14.54 -2.34
N HIS A 33 -2.08 -13.57 -2.70
CA HIS A 33 -1.74 -12.38 -3.48
C HIS A 33 -1.64 -11.21 -2.51
N TRP A 34 -0.51 -10.52 -2.56
CA TRP A 34 -0.20 -9.40 -1.71
C TRP A 34 -0.17 -8.14 -2.54
N GLU A 35 -0.78 -7.08 -2.03
CA GLU A 35 -0.63 -5.75 -2.58
C GLU A 35 -0.43 -4.74 -1.45
N VAL A 36 0.76 -4.13 -1.44
CA VAL A 36 1.11 -3.01 -0.57
C VAL A 36 1.16 -1.74 -1.41
N ARG A 37 0.48 -0.70 -0.94
CA ARG A 37 0.48 0.63 -1.55
C ARG A 37 1.01 1.65 -0.58
N ALA A 38 1.79 2.61 -1.05
CA ALA A 38 2.23 3.73 -0.24
C ALA A 38 2.33 5.03 -1.05
N SER A 39 2.04 6.14 -0.38
CA SER A 39 2.11 7.50 -0.91
C SER A 39 3.29 8.26 -0.31
N GLY A 40 3.78 9.27 -1.03
CA GLY A 40 4.95 10.05 -0.63
C GLY A 40 6.27 9.29 -0.70
N VAL A 41 6.33 8.19 -1.47
CA VAL A 41 7.54 7.38 -1.63
C VAL A 41 8.50 8.04 -2.61
N TYR A 42 9.62 8.54 -2.11
CA TYR A 42 10.73 9.02 -2.94
C TYR A 42 11.67 7.86 -3.27
N GLY A 43 12.46 7.95 -4.35
CA GLY A 43 13.49 6.95 -4.64
C GLY A 43 12.97 5.51 -4.79
N ILE A 44 11.76 5.34 -5.34
CA ILE A 44 11.00 4.07 -5.43
C ILE A 44 11.87 2.85 -5.83
N PRO A 45 12.75 2.91 -6.85
CA PRO A 45 13.58 1.75 -7.19
C PRO A 45 14.44 1.21 -6.04
N GLY A 46 14.95 2.10 -5.17
CA GLY A 46 15.74 1.72 -4.00
C GLY A 46 14.92 0.98 -2.94
N TRP A 47 13.72 1.48 -2.62
CA TRP A 47 12.81 0.81 -1.69
C TRP A 47 12.33 -0.53 -2.24
N CYS A 48 12.05 -0.61 -3.54
CA CYS A 48 11.72 -1.87 -4.19
C CYS A 48 12.81 -2.92 -4.01
N GLY A 49 14.08 -2.54 -4.21
CA GLY A 49 15.23 -3.43 -3.93
C GLY A 49 15.24 -3.89 -2.47
N GLY A 50 15.14 -2.94 -1.53
CA GLY A 50 15.11 -3.25 -0.10
C GLY A 50 13.95 -4.17 0.31
N LEU A 51 12.76 -4.01 -0.27
CA LEU A 51 11.61 -4.87 -0.02
C LEU A 51 11.87 -6.31 -0.48
N TRP A 52 12.41 -6.50 -1.68
CA TRP A 52 12.72 -7.83 -2.19
C TRP A 52 13.86 -8.50 -1.42
N ASP A 53 14.93 -7.77 -1.12
CA ASP A 53 16.07 -8.28 -0.34
C ASP A 53 15.61 -8.76 1.05
N ASN A 54 14.75 -7.98 1.70
CA ASN A 54 14.17 -8.34 2.98
C ASN A 54 13.18 -9.50 2.89
N LEU A 55 12.40 -9.62 1.82
CA LEU A 55 11.48 -10.76 1.61
C LEU A 55 12.25 -12.08 1.45
N ASN A 56 13.37 -12.04 0.73
CA ASN A 56 14.19 -13.22 0.42
C ASN A 56 14.74 -13.93 1.66
N ARG A 57 14.87 -13.26 2.82
CA ARG A 57 15.29 -13.90 4.08
C ARG A 57 14.37 -15.03 4.54
N TRP A 58 13.11 -15.00 4.12
CA TRP A 58 12.09 -15.99 4.47
C TRP A 58 12.09 -17.21 3.55
N GLY A 59 12.94 -17.21 2.51
CA GLY A 59 13.16 -18.34 1.62
C GLY A 59 11.85 -18.90 1.03
N GLY A 60 11.71 -20.23 1.07
CA GLY A 60 10.59 -20.94 0.44
C GLY A 60 9.20 -20.56 0.96
N LEU A 61 9.07 -19.98 2.15
CA LEU A 61 7.77 -19.58 2.70
C LEU A 61 7.18 -18.42 1.90
N CYS A 62 8.00 -17.40 1.62
CA CYS A 62 7.60 -16.16 0.96
C CYS A 62 8.24 -16.00 -0.43
N ASN A 63 8.60 -17.10 -1.09
CA ASN A 63 9.17 -17.05 -2.43
C ASN A 63 8.17 -16.38 -3.41
N PRO A 64 8.48 -15.20 -3.96
CA PRO A 64 7.52 -14.44 -4.73
C PRO A 64 7.36 -15.00 -6.15
N SER A 65 6.12 -15.11 -6.59
CA SER A 65 5.72 -15.31 -7.98
C SER A 65 5.03 -14.04 -8.50
N TYR A 66 5.18 -13.75 -9.78
CA TYR A 66 4.68 -12.51 -10.41
C TYR A 66 5.10 -11.23 -9.66
N PRO A 67 6.40 -11.05 -9.33
CA PRO A 67 6.84 -9.90 -8.57
C PRO A 67 6.65 -8.61 -9.37
N TYR A 68 6.12 -7.59 -8.70
CA TYR A 68 6.01 -6.25 -9.26
C TYR A 68 6.25 -5.24 -8.15
N CYS A 69 7.16 -4.32 -8.40
CA CYS A 69 7.38 -3.16 -7.56
C CYS A 69 7.71 -1.97 -8.45
N ASN A 70 6.85 -0.97 -8.46
CA ASN A 70 7.07 0.26 -9.19
C ASN A 70 6.11 1.35 -8.68
N GLY A 71 6.23 2.55 -9.24
CA GLY A 71 5.35 3.65 -8.91
C GLY A 71 5.70 4.92 -9.67
N GLN A 72 4.82 5.91 -9.59
CA GLN A 72 5.00 7.24 -10.17
C GLN A 72 4.42 8.29 -9.22
N ASP A 73 4.95 9.51 -9.26
CA ASP A 73 4.45 10.65 -8.49
C ASP A 73 4.34 10.41 -6.97
N GLY A 74 5.27 9.62 -6.42
CA GLY A 74 5.27 9.27 -5.00
C GLY A 74 4.32 8.12 -4.62
N GLU A 75 3.56 7.59 -5.57
CA GLU A 75 2.65 6.45 -5.38
C GLU A 75 3.33 5.16 -5.78
N MET A 76 3.72 4.35 -4.78
CA MET A 76 4.36 3.06 -4.97
C MET A 76 3.37 1.91 -4.77
N VAL A 77 3.51 0.88 -5.60
CA VAL A 77 2.83 -0.40 -5.46
C VAL A 77 3.86 -1.52 -5.41
N TRP A 78 3.77 -2.36 -4.38
CA TRP A 78 4.55 -3.58 -4.22
C TRP A 78 3.60 -4.77 -4.13
N ARG A 79 3.62 -5.65 -5.15
CA ARG A 79 2.70 -6.79 -5.26
C ARG A 79 3.41 -8.05 -5.70
N PHE A 80 2.96 -9.19 -5.19
CA PHE A 80 3.50 -10.51 -5.48
C PHE A 80 2.54 -11.59 -5.02
N THR A 81 2.78 -12.81 -5.48
CA THR A 81 2.06 -14.01 -5.03
C THR A 81 3.00 -14.91 -4.25
N THR A 82 2.53 -15.55 -3.19
CA THR A 82 3.30 -16.54 -2.42
C THR A 82 2.49 -17.80 -2.17
N SER A 83 3.17 -18.84 -1.69
CA SER A 83 2.50 -19.95 -1.01
C SER A 83 1.78 -19.47 0.25
N VAL A 84 0.84 -20.27 0.76
CA VAL A 84 0.12 -20.00 2.01
C VAL A 84 1.00 -20.00 3.27
N GLY A 85 2.26 -20.44 3.15
CA GLY A 85 3.25 -20.36 4.23
C GLY A 85 3.72 -18.94 4.54
N CYS A 86 3.62 -18.00 3.58
CA CYS A 86 3.91 -16.60 3.85
C CYS A 86 2.72 -15.98 4.58
N MET A 87 2.82 -15.85 5.90
CA MET A 87 1.79 -15.20 6.71
C MET A 87 1.93 -13.67 6.74
N ARG A 88 0.84 -12.96 7.07
CA ARG A 88 0.77 -11.48 7.15
C ARG A 88 1.96 -10.85 7.89
N GLY A 89 2.32 -11.40 9.06
CA GLY A 89 3.45 -10.91 9.86
C GLY A 89 4.80 -10.91 9.14
N HIS A 90 5.01 -11.81 8.16
CA HIS A 90 6.23 -11.77 7.34
C HIS A 90 6.25 -10.52 6.45
N VAL A 91 5.15 -10.24 5.74
CA VAL A 91 5.04 -9.09 4.83
C VAL A 91 5.11 -7.78 5.61
N GLU A 92 4.42 -7.70 6.76
CA GLU A 92 4.47 -6.56 7.68
C GLU A 92 5.90 -6.34 8.22
N SER A 93 6.61 -7.41 8.59
CA SER A 93 8.01 -7.29 9.02
C SER A 93 8.95 -6.86 7.90
N VAL A 94 8.72 -7.30 6.66
CA VAL A 94 9.54 -6.90 5.51
C VAL A 94 9.37 -5.42 5.23
N TRP A 95 8.13 -4.93 5.30
CA TRP A 95 7.83 -3.51 5.19
C TRP A 95 8.56 -2.68 6.24
N TRP A 96 8.48 -3.07 7.51
CA TRP A 96 9.20 -2.40 8.59
C TRP A 96 10.71 -2.43 8.39
N GLU A 97 11.27 -3.58 8.02
CA GLU A 97 12.72 -3.69 7.84
C GLU A 97 13.24 -2.85 6.69
N ALA A 98 12.50 -2.81 5.58
CA ALA A 98 12.89 -2.04 4.41
C ALA A 98 12.69 -0.53 4.63
N THR A 99 11.56 -0.11 5.19
CA THR A 99 11.12 1.31 5.20
C THR A 99 11.20 2.00 6.56
N LYS A 100 11.33 1.23 7.65
CA LYS A 100 11.19 1.71 9.03
C LYS A 100 9.90 2.52 9.25
N ASN A 101 8.83 2.16 8.53
CA ASN A 101 7.53 2.85 8.50
C ASN A 101 7.60 4.34 8.12
N GLU A 102 8.61 4.77 7.38
CA GLU A 102 8.72 6.15 6.90
C GLU A 102 7.50 6.59 6.07
N PHE A 103 6.85 5.65 5.39
CA PHE A 103 5.64 5.89 4.58
C PHE A 103 4.34 5.49 5.29
N GLY A 104 4.40 5.26 6.60
CA GLY A 104 3.32 4.71 7.40
C GLY A 104 3.51 3.22 7.69
N ALA A 105 2.97 2.77 8.83
CA ALA A 105 2.91 1.35 9.16
C ALA A 105 1.82 0.67 8.34
N ILE A 106 2.01 -0.61 8.02
CA ILE A 106 0.99 -1.44 7.38
C ILE A 106 0.44 -2.47 8.35
N THR A 107 -0.82 -2.84 8.13
CA THR A 107 -1.45 -4.03 8.69
C THR A 107 -2.19 -4.68 7.54
N CYS A 108 -1.85 -5.93 7.22
CA CYS A 108 -2.42 -6.62 6.09
C CYS A 108 -3.82 -7.14 6.43
N VAL A 109 -4.80 -6.70 5.66
CA VAL A 109 -6.21 -7.10 5.79
C VAL A 109 -6.67 -7.80 4.53
N ASP A 110 -7.71 -8.63 4.65
CA ASP A 110 -8.30 -9.25 3.47
C ASP A 110 -8.78 -8.16 2.50
N ALA A 111 -8.45 -8.31 1.22
CA ALA A 111 -8.89 -7.36 0.20
C ALA A 111 -10.42 -7.30 0.23
N PRO A 112 -11.03 -6.10 0.06
CA PRO A 112 -12.47 -6.02 -0.05
C PRO A 112 -12.91 -6.93 -1.19
N GLU A 113 -13.83 -7.84 -0.90
CA GLU A 113 -14.46 -8.68 -1.92
C GLU A 113 -14.86 -7.76 -3.06
N LYS A 114 -14.43 -8.08 -4.29
CA LYS A 114 -14.92 -7.38 -5.48
C LYS A 114 -16.42 -7.58 -5.50
N ARG A 115 -17.18 -6.70 -4.86
CA ARG A 115 -18.59 -6.51 -5.17
C ARG A 115 -18.57 -6.02 -6.59
N GLU A 116 -18.74 -6.96 -7.48
CA GLU A 116 -18.90 -6.73 -8.90
C GLU A 116 -19.85 -5.56 -9.09
N VAL A 117 -19.47 -4.70 -10.00
CA VAL A 117 -20.28 -3.66 -10.62
C VAL A 117 -21.45 -4.29 -11.43
N LEU A 118 -21.99 -5.43 -10.99
CA LEU A 118 -23.10 -6.17 -11.59
C LEU A 118 -24.45 -5.90 -10.90
N ASP A 119 -24.48 -5.26 -9.73
CA ASP A 119 -25.71 -5.00 -8.96
C ASP A 119 -26.36 -3.61 -9.21
N ALA A 120 -26.33 -3.11 -10.46
CA ALA A 120 -27.18 -1.99 -10.89
C ALA A 120 -27.71 -2.23 -12.33
N PRO A 121 -29.03 -2.03 -12.58
CA PRO A 121 -30.05 -3.02 -12.28
C PRO A 121 -30.60 -3.66 -13.56
N GLU A 122 -30.52 -4.98 -13.68
CA GLU A 122 -31.32 -5.77 -14.64
C GLU A 122 -32.84 -5.73 -14.34
N LYS A 123 -33.28 -5.01 -13.30
CA LYS A 123 -34.72 -4.84 -13.00
C LYS A 123 -35.49 -4.01 -14.04
N LYS A 124 -34.84 -3.23 -14.91
CA LYS A 124 -35.59 -2.38 -15.87
C LYS A 124 -36.05 -3.12 -17.14
N LYS A 125 -35.41 -4.23 -17.55
CA LYS A 125 -35.76 -4.91 -18.81
C LYS A 125 -36.95 -5.89 -18.72
N ARG A 126 -37.40 -6.26 -17.51
CA ARG A 126 -38.52 -7.21 -17.34
C ARG A 126 -39.89 -6.53 -17.28
N GLU A 127 -39.96 -5.22 -17.05
CA GLU A 127 -41.23 -4.48 -17.03
C GLU A 127 -41.57 -3.83 -18.38
N GLU A 128 -40.59 -3.48 -19.22
CA GLU A 128 -40.85 -3.02 -20.60
C GLU A 128 -41.24 -4.15 -21.57
N PHE A 129 -41.04 -5.43 -21.21
CA PHE A 129 -41.53 -6.57 -22.01
C PHE A 129 -42.91 -7.08 -21.55
N LYS A 130 -43.55 -6.38 -20.59
CA LYS A 130 -44.90 -6.68 -20.11
C LYS A 130 -45.87 -5.49 -20.22
N ALA A 131 -45.49 -4.44 -20.93
CA ALA A 131 -46.37 -3.33 -21.29
C ALA A 131 -46.80 -3.46 -22.77
#